data_AF-A0A848XQP1-F1
#
_entry.id   AF-A0A848XQP1-F1
#
_cell.length_a   1.000
_cell.length_b   1.000
_cell.length_c   1.000
_cell.angle_alpha   90.00
_cell.angle_beta   90.00
_cell.angle_gamma   90.00
#
_symmetry.space_group_name_H-M   'P 1'
#
loop_
_entity.id
_entity.type
_entity.pdbx_description
1 polymer ?
#
loop_
_entity_poly.entity_id
_entity_poly.type
_entity_poly.pdbx_seq_one_letter_code
_entity_poly.pdbx_strand_id
1 'polypeptide(L)' 'MEVAIEDGTVDGDSFTFVTVLEMRGNTIRQVHRGTVEGDVMSGVVEGPRGEQPFTGTRVSSD' A
#
# COMPACT_ATOMS: atom_id res chain seq x y z
N MET A 1 17.14 1.96 -1.26
CA MET A 1 16.35 0.82 -1.75
C MET A 1 15.21 1.44 -2.53
N GLU A 2 15.12 1.11 -3.80
CA GLU A 2 14.04 1.60 -4.66
C GLU A 2 12.85 0.63 -4.54
N VAL A 3 11.65 1.17 -4.49
CA VAL A 3 10.40 0.41 -4.48
C VAL A 3 9.55 0.97 -5.61
N ALA A 4 9.30 0.17 -6.63
CA ALA A 4 8.43 0.57 -7.73
C ALA A 4 6.96 0.47 -7.30
N ILE A 5 6.13 1.39 -7.79
CA ILE A 5 4.68 1.35 -7.63
C ILE A 5 4.07 1.09 -9.01
N GLU A 6 3.20 0.08 -9.09
CA GLU A 6 2.53 -0.38 -10.31
C GLU A 6 1.01 -0.48 -10.07
N ASP A 7 0.24 -0.52 -11.17
CA ASP A 7 -1.20 -0.86 -11.17
C ASP A 7 -2.06 -0.06 -10.17
N GLY A 8 -1.74 1.22 -9.98
CA GLY A 8 -2.45 2.09 -9.06
C GLY A 8 -3.84 2.49 -9.58
N THR A 9 -4.88 2.27 -8.77
CA THR A 9 -6.25 2.77 -9.03
C THR A 9 -6.83 3.47 -7.82
N VAL A 10 -7.66 4.48 -8.06
CA VAL A 10 -8.49 5.14 -7.04
C VAL A 10 -9.94 5.11 -7.53
N ASP A 11 -10.85 4.66 -6.67
CA ASP A 11 -12.29 4.65 -6.91
C ASP A 11 -13.01 5.17 -5.66
N GLY A 12 -13.55 6.38 -5.73
CA GLY A 12 -14.12 7.06 -4.57
C GLY A 12 -13.11 7.24 -3.44
N ASP A 13 -13.42 6.67 -2.28
CA ASP A 13 -12.57 6.64 -1.09
C ASP A 13 -11.58 5.48 -1.08
N SER A 14 -11.68 4.56 -2.05
CA SER A 14 -10.91 3.32 -2.11
C SER A 14 -9.70 3.45 -3.02
N PHE A 15 -8.60 2.80 -2.66
CA PHE A 15 -7.40 2.71 -3.47
C PHE A 15 -6.89 1.26 -3.57
N THR A 16 -6.19 0.97 -4.67
CA THR A 16 -5.32 -0.20 -4.79
C THR A 16 -4.01 0.21 -5.46
N PHE A 17 -2.90 -0.41 -5.10
CA PHE A 17 -1.64 -0.35 -5.86
C PHE A 17 -0.73 -1.52 -5.50
N VAL A 18 0.22 -1.82 -6.38
CA VAL A 18 1.23 -2.86 -6.14
C VAL A 18 2.58 -2.22 -5.86
N THR A 19 3.23 -2.59 -4.77
CA THR A 19 4.66 -2.30 -4.57
C THR A 19 5.51 -3.48 -5.01
N VAL A 20 6.51 -3.21 -5.84
CA VAL A 20 7.49 -4.19 -6.31
C VAL A 20 8.85 -3.90 -5.68
N LEU A 21 9.32 -4.83 -4.85
CA LEU A 21 10.56 -4.74 -4.12
C LEU A 21 11.56 -5.77 -4.63
N GLU A 22 12.71 -5.29 -5.11
CA GLU A 22 13.84 -6.12 -5.53
C GLU A 22 14.84 -6.28 -4.39
N MET A 23 15.00 -7.50 -3.88
CA MET A 23 15.93 -7.81 -2.78
C MET A 23 16.67 -9.12 -2.99
N ARG A 24 18.01 -9.03 -3.04
CA ARG A 24 18.92 -10.20 -3.11
C ARG A 24 18.59 -11.14 -4.28
N GLY A 25 18.20 -10.59 -5.43
CA GLY A 25 17.82 -11.34 -6.62
C GLY A 25 16.40 -11.92 -6.59
N ASN A 26 15.59 -11.57 -5.58
CA ASN A 26 14.18 -11.93 -5.51
C ASN A 26 13.30 -10.69 -5.70
N THR A 27 12.24 -10.85 -6.49
CA THR A 27 11.15 -9.89 -6.61
C THR A 27 10.06 -10.22 -5.59
N ILE A 28 9.68 -9.25 -4.75
CA ILE A 28 8.55 -9.35 -3.84
C ILE A 28 7.48 -8.36 -4.31
N ARG A 29 6.28 -8.85 -4.60
CA ARG A 29 5.12 -8.02 -4.92
C ARG A 29 4.20 -7.98 -3.69
N GLN A 30 3.71 -6.79 -3.35
CA GLN A 30 2.70 -6.60 -2.32
C GLN A 30 1.55 -5.77 -2.88
N VAL A 31 0.31 -6.23 -2.67
CA VAL A 31 -0.90 -5.51 -3.05
C VAL A 31 -1.38 -4.73 -1.85
N HIS A 32 -1.47 -3.41 -2.00
CA HIS A 32 -2.01 -2.51 -0.99
C HIS A 32 -3.41 -2.13 -1.41
N ARG A 33 -4.39 -2.38 -0.55
CA ARG A 33 -5.79 -1.99 -0.78
C ARG A 33 -6.40 -1.42 0.48
N GLY A 34 -7.18 -0.36 0.36
CA GLY A 34 -7.74 0.32 1.52
C GLY A 34 -8.65 1.49 1.16
N THR A 35 -9.08 2.20 2.19
CA THR A 35 -9.91 3.40 2.08
C THR A 35 -9.28 4.59 2.81
N VAL A 36 -9.69 5.79 2.44
CA VAL A 36 -9.31 7.05 3.10
C VAL A 36 -10.56 7.77 3.58
N GLU A 37 -10.63 8.03 4.89
CA GLU A 37 -11.70 8.77 5.55
C GLU A 37 -11.10 9.98 6.28
N GLY A 38 -11.25 11.17 5.69
CA GLY A 38 -10.66 12.40 6.21
C GLY A 38 -9.13 12.35 6.24
N ASP A 39 -8.57 12.33 7.45
CA ASP A 39 -7.12 12.24 7.69
C ASP A 39 -6.65 10.83 8.06
N VAL A 40 -7.55 9.85 8.04
CA VAL A 40 -7.24 8.46 8.38
C VAL A 40 -7.32 7.61 7.13
N MET A 41 -6.36 6.71 6.95
CA MET A 41 -6.47 5.61 5.99
C MET A 41 -6.41 4.27 6.71
N SER A 42 -7.13 3.29 6.18
CA SER A 42 -7.11 1.91 6.68
C SER A 42 -7.09 0.94 5.52
N GLY A 43 -6.49 -0.23 5.71
CA GLY A 43 -6.39 -1.20 4.63
C GLY A 43 -5.63 -2.45 5.00
N VAL A 44 -5.29 -3.20 3.96
CA VAL A 44 -4.53 -4.45 4.05
C VAL A 44 -3.39 -4.41 3.05
N VAL A 45 -2.24 -4.90 3.47
CA VAL A 45 -1.12 -5.26 2.60
C VAL A 45 -1.13 -6.78 2.44
N GLU A 46 -1.41 -7.26 1.25
CA GLU A 46 -1.32 -8.67 0.88
C GLU A 46 0.06 -8.95 0.27
N GLY A 47 0.74 -9.98 0.77
CA GLY A 47 1.99 -10.44 0.19
C GLY A 47 2.19 -11.95 0.37
N PRO A 48 3.38 -12.48 0.05
CA PRO A 48 3.64 -13.92 0.10
C PRO A 48 3.46 -14.58 1.47
N ARG A 49 3.38 -13.79 2.54
CA ARG A 49 3.20 -14.25 3.93
C ARG A 49 1.77 -14.09 4.44
N GLY A 50 0.84 -13.76 3.56
CA GLY A 50 -0.55 -13.46 3.88
C GLY A 50 -0.84 -11.96 3.97
N GLU A 51 -1.98 -11.66 4.56
CA GLU A 51 -2.51 -10.32 4.71
C GLU A 51 -2.12 -9.71 6.06
N GLN A 52 -1.70 -8.44 6.02
CA GLN A 52 -1.42 -7.65 7.22
C GLN A 52 -2.25 -6.36 7.18
N PRO A 53 -3.12 -6.10 8.18
CA PRO A 53 -3.85 -4.84 8.25
C PRO A 53 -2.90 -3.67 8.56
N PHE A 54 -3.26 -2.49 8.08
CA PHE A 54 -2.59 -1.24 8.41
C PHE A 54 -3.58 -0.09 8.63
N THR A 55 -3.10 0.91 9.36
CA THR A 55 -3.72 2.23 9.46
C THR A 55 -2.65 3.29 9.26
N GLY A 56 -3.06 4.47 8.80
CA GLY A 56 -2.21 5.64 8.67
C GLY A 56 -2.98 6.90 8.99
N THR A 57 -2.31 7.88 9.60
CA THR A 57 -2.85 9.22 9.81
C THR A 57 -2.04 10.20 8.96
N ARG A 58 -2.74 11.11 8.27
CA ARG A 58 -2.10 12.22 7.54
C ARG A 58 -1.20 12.97 8.52
N VAL A 59 0.08 13.03 8.21
CA VAL A 59 1.01 13.86 8.96
C VAL A 59 0.67 15.31 8.65
N SER A 60 0.31 16.11 9.66
CA SER A 60 0.15 17.55 9.49
C SER A 60 1.53 18.19 9.33
N SER A 61 1.64 19.08 8.35
CA SER A 61 2.78 19.98 8.21
C SER A 61 2.35 21.35 8.72
N ASP A 62 2.38 21.54 10.05
CA ASP A 62 2.44 22.88 10.65
C ASP A 62 3.89 23.39 10.64
#